data_AF-A0A1I2IFB8-F1
#
_entry.id   AF-A0A1I2IFB8-F1
#
_cell.length_a   1.000
_cell.length_b   1.000
_cell.length_c   1.000
_cell.angle_alpha   90.00
_cell.angle_beta   90.00
_cell.angle_gamma   90.00
#
_symmetry.space_group_name_H-M   'P 1'
#
loop_
_entity.id
_entity.type
_entity.pdbx_description
1 polymer ?
#
loop_
_entity_poly.entity_id
_entity_poly.type
_entity_poly.pdbx_seq_one_letter_code
_entity_poly.pdbx_strand_id
1 'polypeptide(L)'
;MSAHAHAHTHRAGDGRARVVHSAHVPDHDHAHDDDALAPIEENPIWQQDNVVLHSVGMDIGSSGTQVIFSRLHLRRIGEELTSRYIVVRRETLYRSPVALTPYADAERIDAQALGTIIDRAYAAAGVDPAAVDTGVVILTGEALRRRNAEPIARVLAERGGELVTATAGHHMEAMLAAYGSGAAKASYDKGLRILNVDIGGGTTKLAMLEDGRVTATAALHVGGRLQVTDEAGRIVRLEPAGREHAARAGLDWALGAAAGGDETGRVARAMADDLAAAVTAAATGSEPPAEVRRLYLTEPLPALGRIDGVMFSGGVAEYVYGREERRFGDLGLPLGHALRDRAASGALPYPLLPAGECIRATALGASEYSVQLSGNTGCVTDPDALLPRRNLQVARPVYPLGERIDAEAVANAVRHRLVTLDLPQTGADVALALTWAGPPSHERLIAFARGVRDGLADRIAAGLPVYLVLDGDVAMTLGRLLRDELDVGGDLLVIDGIALQDFDYIDIGRIRHPSRTVPVTIKSLVFGQDPRQSPANL
;
A
#
# COMPACT_ATOMS: atom_id res chain seq x y z
N MET A 1 -53.56 23.20 42.86
CA MET A 1 -53.01 21.83 42.76
C MET A 1 -51.58 21.92 43.25
N SER A 2 -51.35 21.49 44.48
CA SER A 2 -50.14 21.80 45.28
C SER A 2 -49.19 20.61 45.36
N ALA A 3 -47.97 20.91 45.75
CA ALA A 3 -46.73 20.18 45.56
C ALA A 3 -46.38 19.11 46.62
N HIS A 4 -45.33 18.35 46.27
CA HIS A 4 -44.28 17.75 47.09
C HIS A 4 -44.43 16.39 47.80
N ALA A 5 -43.41 15.57 47.51
CA ALA A 5 -42.56 14.75 48.39
C ALA A 5 -43.09 13.43 48.95
N HIS A 6 -42.29 12.37 48.77
CA HIS A 6 -41.95 11.45 49.86
C HIS A 6 -40.59 10.77 49.62
N ALA A 7 -39.76 10.86 50.67
CA ALA A 7 -38.50 10.16 50.86
C ALA A 7 -38.73 8.79 51.50
N HIS A 8 -37.81 7.84 51.31
CA HIS A 8 -37.61 6.74 52.27
C HIS A 8 -36.13 6.34 52.37
N THR A 9 -35.70 6.15 53.61
CA THR A 9 -34.35 5.83 54.12
C THR A 9 -34.28 4.36 54.59
N HIS A 10 -33.09 3.73 54.40
CA HIS A 10 -32.39 2.65 55.16
C HIS A 10 -33.19 1.43 55.73
N ARG A 11 -32.74 0.15 55.75
CA ARG A 11 -31.45 -0.41 56.24
C ARG A 11 -31.39 -1.97 56.06
N ALA A 12 -30.18 -2.51 55.78
CA ALA A 12 -29.48 -3.75 56.21
C ALA A 12 -30.14 -5.16 56.45
N GLY A 13 -29.40 -6.21 56.02
CA GLY A 13 -29.42 -7.62 56.50
C GLY A 13 -29.17 -8.63 55.35
N ASP A 14 -27.94 -9.12 55.09
CA ASP A 14 -27.32 -10.38 55.58
C ASP A 14 -28.28 -11.59 55.58
N GLY A 15 -28.05 -12.78 55.02
CA GLY A 15 -26.92 -13.48 54.43
C GLY A 15 -27.33 -14.96 54.32
N ARG A 16 -26.95 -15.67 53.24
CA ARG A 16 -26.84 -17.15 53.18
C ARG A 16 -26.22 -17.58 51.86
N ALA A 17 -24.89 -17.65 51.84
CA ALA A 17 -24.13 -18.39 50.83
C ALA A 17 -24.21 -19.90 51.16
N ARG A 18 -24.46 -20.72 50.14
CA ARG A 18 -24.36 -22.19 50.22
C ARG A 18 -22.88 -22.56 50.30
N VAL A 19 -22.48 -23.16 51.42
CA VAL A 19 -21.17 -23.79 51.61
C VAL A 19 -21.20 -25.17 50.95
N VAL A 20 -20.31 -25.42 50.00
CA VAL A 20 -19.94 -26.77 49.56
C VAL A 20 -18.56 -27.03 50.14
N HIS A 21 -18.46 -27.97 51.08
CA HIS A 21 -17.19 -28.43 51.63
C HIS A 21 -16.49 -29.32 50.60
N SER A 22 -15.26 -28.96 50.20
CA SER A 22 -14.29 -29.93 49.68
C SER A 22 -13.21 -30.16 50.73
N ALA A 23 -12.80 -31.43 50.85
CA ALA A 23 -11.87 -31.91 51.85
C ALA A 23 -10.42 -31.59 51.48
N HIS A 24 -9.61 -31.35 52.53
CA HIS A 24 -8.14 -31.31 52.60
C HIS A 24 -7.31 -31.47 51.31
N VAL A 25 -6.49 -30.46 51.03
CA VAL A 25 -5.22 -30.59 50.29
C VAL A 25 -4.14 -29.82 51.10
N PRO A 26 -2.90 -30.33 51.23
CA PRO A 26 -1.92 -29.84 52.20
C PRO A 26 -1.36 -28.45 51.86
N ASP A 27 -0.96 -27.72 52.91
CA ASP A 27 -0.11 -26.53 52.84
C ASP A 27 1.08 -26.77 51.89
N HIS A 28 1.01 -26.16 50.71
CA HIS A 28 2.20 -25.79 49.97
C HIS A 28 2.39 -24.31 50.19
N ASP A 29 3.33 -23.98 51.08
CA ASP A 29 3.95 -22.67 51.16
C ASP A 29 4.50 -22.33 49.77
N HIS A 30 3.70 -21.64 48.96
CA HIS A 30 4.20 -20.91 47.82
C HIS A 30 4.94 -19.70 48.38
N ALA A 31 6.24 -19.88 48.63
CA ALA A 31 7.16 -18.76 48.66
C ALA A 31 6.98 -18.03 47.32
N HIS A 32 6.21 -16.95 47.35
CA HIS A 32 6.22 -15.97 46.27
C HIS A 32 7.62 -15.37 46.31
N ASP A 33 8.50 -15.86 45.45
CA ASP A 33 9.69 -15.10 45.09
C ASP A 33 9.18 -13.78 44.51
N ASP A 34 9.20 -12.73 45.33
CA ASP A 34 9.05 -11.33 44.95
C ASP A 34 10.28 -10.90 44.14
N ASP A 35 10.58 -11.65 43.07
CA ASP A 35 11.48 -11.20 42.04
C ASP A 35 10.80 -10.01 41.37
N ALA A 36 11.51 -8.88 41.34
CA ALA A 36 11.05 -7.69 40.64
C ALA A 36 10.64 -8.10 39.21
N LEU A 37 9.35 -8.00 38.90
CA LEU A 37 8.83 -8.33 37.57
C LEU A 37 9.71 -7.65 36.54
N ALA A 38 10.40 -8.45 35.74
CA ALA A 38 11.19 -7.96 34.62
C ALA A 38 10.31 -7.01 33.77
N PRO A 39 10.91 -6.01 33.10
CA PRO A 39 10.17 -5.15 32.18
C PRO A 39 9.22 -5.97 31.30
N ILE A 40 8.00 -5.47 31.06
CA ILE A 40 6.98 -6.24 30.33
C ILE A 40 7.48 -6.66 28.93
N GLU A 41 8.42 -5.91 28.37
CA GLU A 41 9.11 -6.17 27.11
C GLU A 41 10.01 -7.42 27.13
N GLU A 42 10.43 -7.87 28.32
CA GLU A 42 11.20 -9.09 28.54
C GLU A 42 10.29 -10.33 28.73
N ASN A 43 8.97 -10.12 28.87
CA ASN A 43 8.01 -11.21 29.00
C ASN A 43 7.87 -11.99 27.66
N PRO A 44 8.05 -13.33 27.64
CA PRO A 44 7.96 -14.12 26.42
C PRO A 44 6.61 -14.03 25.68
N ILE A 45 5.51 -13.89 26.42
CA ILE A 45 4.16 -13.73 25.85
C ILE A 45 4.06 -12.35 25.17
N TRP A 46 4.59 -11.31 25.83
CA TRP A 46 4.61 -9.99 25.25
C TRP A 46 5.45 -9.93 23.97
N GLN A 47 6.63 -10.57 23.96
CA GLN A 47 7.51 -10.63 22.78
C GLN A 47 6.91 -11.44 21.63
N GLN A 48 6.06 -12.43 21.92
CA GLN A 48 5.29 -13.11 20.89
C GLN A 48 4.20 -12.18 20.34
N ASP A 49 3.48 -11.46 21.19
CA ASP A 49 2.35 -10.63 20.76
C ASP A 49 2.76 -9.29 20.15
N ASN A 50 3.98 -8.82 20.41
CA ASN A 50 4.47 -7.51 19.96
C ASN A 50 5.70 -7.68 19.08
N VAL A 51 5.60 -7.21 17.84
CA VAL A 51 6.69 -7.21 16.88
C VAL A 51 7.03 -5.78 16.52
N VAL A 52 8.31 -5.43 16.65
CA VAL A 52 8.83 -4.14 16.17
C VAL A 52 9.62 -4.39 14.90
N LEU A 53 9.32 -3.64 13.84
CA LEU A 53 10.04 -3.65 12.57
C LEU A 53 10.57 -2.24 12.26
N HIS A 54 11.82 -2.15 11.82
CA HIS A 54 12.38 -0.97 11.17
C HIS A 54 12.13 -1.08 9.68
N SER A 55 11.49 -0.06 9.11
CA SER A 55 11.18 -0.01 7.70
C SER A 55 11.79 1.19 6.99
N VAL A 56 12.07 1.03 5.71
CA VAL A 56 12.45 2.12 4.81
C VAL A 56 11.50 2.19 3.61
N GLY A 57 11.03 3.39 3.30
CA GLY A 57 10.30 3.68 2.07
C GLY A 57 11.13 4.62 1.21
N MET A 58 11.45 4.20 -0.01
CA MET A 58 12.08 5.04 -1.03
C MET A 58 11.06 5.34 -2.12
N ASP A 59 10.77 6.61 -2.35
CA ASP A 59 9.93 7.04 -3.47
C ASP A 59 10.81 7.77 -4.48
N ILE A 60 10.92 7.20 -5.67
CA ILE A 60 11.66 7.74 -6.80
C ILE A 60 10.63 8.15 -7.84
N GLY A 61 10.13 9.37 -7.67
CA GLY A 61 9.11 9.93 -8.55
C GLY A 61 9.69 10.67 -9.74
N SER A 62 8.77 11.17 -10.58
CA SER A 62 9.09 11.93 -11.79
C SER A 62 9.99 13.14 -11.53
N SER A 63 9.88 13.73 -10.34
CA SER A 63 10.54 14.99 -10.02
C SER A 63 11.23 15.02 -8.68
N GLY A 64 10.82 14.17 -7.74
CA GLY A 64 11.40 14.11 -6.41
C GLY A 64 11.80 12.69 -6.07
N THR A 65 12.93 12.55 -5.37
CA THR A 65 13.37 11.34 -4.68
C THR A 65 13.35 11.59 -3.19
N GLN A 66 12.79 10.66 -2.42
CA GLN A 66 12.66 10.75 -0.97
C GLN A 66 12.90 9.40 -0.30
N VAL A 67 13.48 9.45 0.90
CA VAL A 67 13.70 8.27 1.74
C VAL A 67 13.11 8.54 3.12
N ILE A 68 12.33 7.60 3.61
CA ILE A 68 11.66 7.67 4.92
C ILE A 68 11.99 6.41 5.71
N PHE A 69 12.53 6.59 6.91
CA PHE A 69 12.75 5.50 7.86
C PHE A 69 11.67 5.54 8.92
N SER A 70 11.07 4.40 9.22
CA SER A 70 9.99 4.27 10.19
C SER A 70 10.21 3.09 11.12
N ARG A 71 9.60 3.17 12.30
CA ARG A 71 9.46 2.07 13.25
C ARG A 71 7.99 1.67 13.31
N LEU A 72 7.72 0.41 12.99
CA LEU A 72 6.40 -0.20 13.00
C LEU A 72 6.28 -1.04 14.25
N HIS A 73 5.27 -0.77 15.07
CA HIS A 73 4.90 -1.64 16.18
C HIS A 73 3.63 -2.37 15.78
N LEU A 74 3.77 -3.68 15.60
CA LEU A 74 2.70 -4.59 15.30
C LEU A 74 2.29 -5.35 16.56
N ARG A 75 1.00 -5.57 16.71
CA ARG A 75 0.45 -6.35 17.82
C ARG A 75 -0.54 -7.39 17.32
N ARG A 76 -0.49 -8.59 17.89
CA ARG A 76 -1.50 -9.62 17.69
C ARG A 76 -2.82 -9.24 18.38
N ILE A 77 -3.96 -9.37 17.69
CA ILE A 77 -5.28 -9.12 18.30
C ILE A 77 -5.76 -10.39 19.00
N GLY A 78 -5.19 -10.69 20.18
CA GLY A 78 -5.50 -11.93 20.91
C GLY A 78 -6.96 -12.04 21.40
N GLU A 79 -7.64 -10.92 21.62
CA GLU A 79 -9.02 -10.85 22.13
C GLU A 79 -10.05 -11.44 21.15
N GLU A 80 -9.74 -11.49 19.86
CA GLU A 80 -10.61 -12.02 18.79
C GLU A 80 -10.24 -13.46 18.38
N LEU A 81 -9.40 -14.16 19.18
CA LEU A 81 -8.85 -15.49 18.85
C LEU A 81 -8.16 -15.53 17.46
N THR A 82 -7.65 -14.39 16.98
CA THR A 82 -6.94 -14.30 15.71
C THR A 82 -5.43 -14.29 15.91
N SER A 83 -4.71 -15.00 15.05
CA SER A 83 -3.27 -14.95 14.92
C SER A 83 -2.77 -13.68 14.24
N ARG A 84 -3.67 -12.84 13.71
CA ARG A 84 -3.34 -11.69 12.86
C ARG A 84 -2.64 -10.57 13.64
N TYR A 85 -1.54 -10.08 13.07
CA TYR A 85 -0.84 -8.89 13.53
C TYR A 85 -1.35 -7.67 12.77
N ILE A 86 -1.62 -6.60 13.51
CA ILE A 86 -1.94 -5.29 12.94
C ILE A 86 -0.92 -4.27 13.41
N VAL A 87 -0.64 -3.27 12.56
CA VAL A 87 0.19 -2.13 12.96
C VAL A 87 -0.62 -1.29 13.95
N VAL A 88 -0.20 -1.27 15.21
CA VAL A 88 -0.85 -0.48 16.28
C VAL A 88 -0.20 0.88 16.47
N ARG A 89 1.07 1.02 16.10
CA ARG A 89 1.78 2.30 16.14
C ARG A 89 2.82 2.37 15.04
N ARG A 90 2.97 3.58 14.50
CA ARG A 90 3.99 3.95 13.52
C ARG A 90 4.69 5.21 13.98
N GLU A 91 6.01 5.21 13.88
CA GLU A 91 6.83 6.37 14.20
C GLU A 91 7.79 6.61 13.04
N THR A 92 7.76 7.81 12.46
CA THR A 92 8.78 8.20 11.49
C THR A 92 10.06 8.57 12.23
N LEU A 93 11.12 7.78 12.03
CA LEU A 93 12.42 7.99 12.65
C LEU A 93 13.22 9.07 11.92
N TYR A 94 13.17 9.07 10.59
CA TYR A 94 13.87 10.04 9.76
C TYR A 94 13.13 10.28 8.45
N ARG A 95 13.16 11.52 7.96
CA ARG A 95 12.67 11.92 6.63
C ARG A 95 13.80 12.65 5.91
N SER A 96 14.22 12.15 4.76
CA SER A 96 15.22 12.85 3.95
C SER A 96 14.69 14.21 3.49
N PRO A 97 15.57 15.17 3.17
CA PRO A 97 15.22 16.26 2.30
C PRO A 97 14.64 15.71 0.99
N VAL A 98 13.69 16.44 0.40
CA VAL A 98 13.20 16.11 -0.95
C VAL A 98 14.28 16.52 -1.94
N ALA A 99 14.89 15.55 -2.61
CA ALA A 99 15.89 15.80 -3.66
C ALA A 99 15.21 15.73 -5.03
N LEU A 100 15.70 16.49 -6.01
CA LEU A 100 15.25 16.28 -7.38
C LEU A 100 15.72 14.91 -7.87
N THR A 101 14.84 14.18 -8.56
CA THR A 101 15.24 12.91 -9.21
C THR A 101 16.30 13.22 -10.27
N PRO A 102 17.51 12.64 -10.18
CA PRO A 102 18.60 13.00 -11.08
C PRO A 102 18.44 12.22 -12.39
N TYR A 103 18.22 12.95 -13.48
CA TYR A 103 18.16 12.37 -14.83
C TYR A 103 19.48 12.63 -15.54
N ALA A 104 20.04 11.59 -16.17
CA ALA A 104 21.21 11.73 -17.03
C ALA A 104 20.80 12.32 -18.38
N ASP A 105 19.63 11.92 -18.88
CA ASP A 105 19.03 12.37 -20.14
C ASP A 105 17.50 12.13 -20.11
N ALA A 106 16.82 12.34 -21.25
CA ALA A 106 15.38 12.15 -21.37
C ALA A 106 14.91 10.69 -21.14
N GLU A 107 15.77 9.71 -21.37
CA GLU A 107 15.44 8.29 -21.32
C GLU A 107 16.01 7.56 -20.09
N ARG A 108 16.93 8.20 -19.34
CA ARG A 108 17.71 7.55 -18.27
C ARG A 108 17.81 8.36 -16.98
N ILE A 109 17.70 7.66 -15.86
CA ILE A 109 18.03 8.17 -14.52
C ILE A 109 19.54 8.07 -14.30
N ASP A 110 20.17 9.07 -13.69
CA ASP A 110 21.55 9.00 -13.24
C ASP A 110 21.63 8.14 -11.97
N ALA A 111 22.03 6.88 -12.15
CA ALA A 111 22.11 5.89 -11.07
C ALA A 111 23.13 6.26 -9.98
N GLN A 112 24.24 6.93 -10.33
CA GLN A 112 25.29 7.27 -9.38
C GLN A 112 24.85 8.45 -8.51
N ALA A 113 24.27 9.48 -9.12
CA ALA A 113 23.70 10.61 -8.39
C ALA A 113 22.54 10.16 -7.49
N LEU A 114 21.69 9.25 -7.98
CA LEU A 114 20.61 8.67 -7.19
C LEU A 114 21.16 7.85 -6.00
N GLY A 115 22.15 6.99 -6.22
CA GLY A 115 22.81 6.25 -5.14
C GLY A 115 23.38 7.19 -4.07
N THR A 116 23.99 8.29 -4.47
CA THR A 116 24.50 9.32 -3.54
C THR A 116 23.40 9.96 -2.69
N ILE A 117 22.19 10.17 -3.25
CA ILE A 117 21.03 10.68 -2.49
C ILE A 117 20.63 9.67 -1.41
N ILE A 118 20.57 8.39 -1.76
CA ILE A 118 20.19 7.31 -0.84
C ILE A 118 21.25 7.12 0.25
N ASP A 119 22.53 7.04 -0.10
CA ASP A 119 23.64 6.87 0.84
C ASP A 119 23.67 8.01 1.88
N ARG A 120 23.44 9.25 1.44
CA ARG A 120 23.31 10.41 2.34
C ARG A 120 22.11 10.28 3.27
N ALA A 121 20.99 9.73 2.81
CA ALA A 121 19.82 9.52 3.65
C ALA A 121 20.08 8.47 4.74
N TYR A 122 20.73 7.34 4.41
CA TYR A 122 21.14 6.34 5.41
C TYR A 122 22.13 6.92 6.42
N ALA A 123 23.17 7.61 5.94
CA ALA A 123 24.17 8.24 6.80
C ALA A 123 23.56 9.28 7.74
N ALA A 124 22.64 10.12 7.23
CA ALA A 124 21.94 11.12 8.04
C ALA A 124 20.92 10.52 9.01
N ALA A 125 20.31 9.38 8.68
CA ALA A 125 19.43 8.64 9.57
C ALA A 125 20.20 7.85 10.64
N GLY A 126 21.50 7.61 10.45
CA GLY A 126 22.30 6.75 11.34
C GLY A 126 21.86 5.29 11.31
N VAL A 127 21.27 4.84 10.20
CA VAL A 127 20.74 3.48 10.02
C VAL A 127 21.72 2.67 9.18
N ASP A 128 22.13 1.52 9.70
CA ASP A 128 22.81 0.49 8.89
C ASP A 128 21.75 -0.22 8.02
N PRO A 129 21.92 -0.35 6.70
CA PRO A 129 21.04 -1.14 5.85
C PRO A 129 20.76 -2.55 6.40
N ALA A 130 21.72 -3.20 7.06
CA ALA A 130 21.52 -4.52 7.67
C ALA A 130 20.55 -4.52 8.87
N ALA A 131 20.26 -3.36 9.46
CA ALA A 131 19.29 -3.20 10.54
C ALA A 131 17.86 -2.89 10.03
N VAL A 132 17.67 -2.77 8.71
CA VAL A 132 16.35 -2.61 8.12
C VAL A 132 15.68 -3.97 8.02
N ASP A 133 14.53 -4.12 8.67
CA ASP A 133 13.79 -5.38 8.70
C ASP A 133 12.96 -5.61 7.43
N THR A 134 12.56 -4.51 6.77
CA THR A 134 11.64 -4.51 5.64
C THR A 134 11.64 -3.16 4.95
N GLY A 135 11.17 -3.09 3.72
CA GLY A 135 10.95 -1.80 3.08
C GLY A 135 10.72 -1.93 1.59
N VAL A 136 10.44 -0.78 0.98
CA VAL A 136 10.01 -0.73 -0.40
C VAL A 136 10.73 0.38 -1.16
N VAL A 137 11.18 0.06 -2.37
CA VAL A 137 11.62 1.03 -3.38
C VAL A 137 10.50 1.17 -4.40
N ILE A 138 9.88 2.35 -4.45
CA ILE A 138 8.79 2.67 -5.36
C ILE A 138 9.29 3.60 -6.45
N LEU A 139 9.04 3.21 -7.70
CA LEU A 139 9.22 4.08 -8.86
C LEU A 139 7.84 4.49 -9.38
N THR A 140 7.65 5.79 -9.56
CA THR A 140 6.36 6.39 -9.96
C THR A 140 6.47 7.32 -11.16
N GLY A 141 5.34 7.51 -11.86
CA GLY A 141 5.23 8.42 -13.00
C GLY A 141 6.30 8.24 -14.08
N GLU A 142 6.94 9.33 -14.49
CA GLU A 142 7.95 9.35 -15.55
C GLU A 142 9.25 8.60 -15.19
N ALA A 143 9.60 8.49 -13.90
CA ALA A 143 10.78 7.74 -13.48
C ALA A 143 10.63 6.25 -13.85
N LEU A 144 9.42 5.70 -13.75
CA LEU A 144 9.11 4.33 -14.15
C LEU A 144 9.28 4.07 -15.65
N ARG A 145 9.12 5.10 -16.49
CA ARG A 145 9.23 4.98 -17.96
C ARG A 145 10.67 4.97 -18.47
N ARG A 146 11.65 5.19 -17.60
CA ARG A 146 13.06 5.27 -17.99
C ARG A 146 13.63 3.87 -18.25
N ARG A 147 14.49 3.74 -19.27
CA ARG A 147 15.02 2.44 -19.72
C ARG A 147 15.78 1.69 -18.62
N ASN A 148 16.34 2.41 -17.65
CA ASN A 148 17.11 1.86 -16.55
C ASN A 148 16.37 1.88 -15.20
N ALA A 149 15.05 2.10 -15.19
CA ALA A 149 14.23 2.12 -13.97
C ALA A 149 14.31 0.79 -13.18
N GLU A 150 14.08 -0.33 -13.85
CA GLU A 150 14.09 -1.66 -13.21
C GLU A 150 15.48 -2.07 -12.69
N PRO A 151 16.59 -1.95 -13.46
CA PRO A 151 17.93 -2.18 -12.92
C PRO A 151 18.26 -1.32 -11.68
N ILE A 152 17.88 -0.04 -11.68
CA ILE A 152 18.10 0.86 -10.54
C ILE A 152 17.31 0.41 -9.32
N ALA A 153 16.02 0.09 -9.50
CA ALA A 153 15.16 -0.37 -8.41
C ALA A 153 15.79 -1.57 -7.70
N ARG A 154 16.24 -2.55 -8.48
CA ARG A 154 16.85 -3.78 -7.97
C ARG A 154 18.14 -3.51 -7.20
N VAL A 155 19.03 -2.67 -7.72
CA VAL A 155 20.28 -2.31 -7.03
C VAL A 155 20.00 -1.59 -5.71
N LEU A 156 19.04 -0.66 -5.69
CA LEU A 156 18.65 0.05 -4.47
C LEU A 156 18.00 -0.88 -3.45
N ALA A 157 17.20 -1.83 -3.91
CA ALA A 157 16.60 -2.85 -3.07
C ALA A 157 17.64 -3.75 -2.41
N GLU A 158 18.62 -4.24 -3.17
CA GLU A 158 19.71 -5.06 -2.65
C GLU A 158 20.57 -4.30 -1.63
N ARG A 159 20.91 -3.04 -1.94
CA ARG A 159 21.78 -2.22 -1.07
C ARG A 159 21.09 -1.63 0.15
N GLY A 160 19.76 -1.48 0.12
CA GLY A 160 18.98 -0.86 1.18
C GLY A 160 18.57 -1.78 2.34
N GLY A 161 19.12 -2.98 2.45
CA GLY A 161 18.69 -3.97 3.44
C GLY A 161 17.72 -5.01 2.87
N GLU A 162 17.99 -5.51 1.66
CA GLU A 162 17.16 -6.53 1.01
C GLU A 162 15.69 -6.11 0.80
N LEU A 163 15.50 -4.87 0.39
CA LEU A 163 14.18 -4.27 0.19
C LEU A 163 13.46 -4.87 -1.00
N VAL A 164 12.21 -4.47 -1.09
CA VAL A 164 11.29 -4.91 -2.11
C VAL A 164 11.14 -3.81 -3.16
N THR A 165 11.34 -4.15 -4.43
CA THR A 165 11.01 -3.22 -5.52
C THR A 165 9.54 -3.30 -5.87
N ALA A 166 8.83 -2.18 -5.87
CA ALA A 166 7.49 -2.07 -6.41
C ALA A 166 7.44 -0.99 -7.49
N THR A 167 6.71 -1.25 -8.55
CA THR A 167 6.42 -0.24 -9.58
C THR A 167 4.97 0.14 -9.47
N ALA A 168 4.69 1.37 -9.06
CA ALA A 168 3.30 1.78 -8.90
C ALA A 168 2.74 2.22 -10.26
N GLY A 169 1.88 1.38 -10.84
CA GLY A 169 0.92 1.84 -11.84
C GLY A 169 0.00 2.91 -11.25
N HIS A 170 -0.76 3.60 -12.09
CA HIS A 170 -1.55 4.76 -11.67
C HIS A 170 -2.52 4.51 -10.51
N HIS A 171 -3.21 3.36 -10.50
CA HIS A 171 -4.11 2.98 -9.41
C HIS A 171 -3.37 2.74 -8.08
N MET A 172 -2.21 2.08 -8.13
CA MET A 172 -1.39 1.86 -6.93
C MET A 172 -0.86 3.19 -6.38
N GLU A 173 -0.33 4.07 -7.24
CA GLU A 173 0.15 5.40 -6.82
C GLU A 173 -0.98 6.22 -6.18
N ALA A 174 -2.20 6.15 -6.73
CA ALA A 174 -3.38 6.77 -6.13
C ALA A 174 -3.70 6.23 -4.73
N MET A 175 -3.63 4.91 -4.54
CA MET A 175 -3.85 4.29 -3.22
C MET A 175 -2.77 4.69 -2.23
N LEU A 176 -1.49 4.63 -2.61
CA LEU A 176 -0.38 5.00 -1.74
C LEU A 176 -0.50 6.46 -1.31
N ALA A 177 -0.77 7.37 -2.24
CA ALA A 177 -0.97 8.77 -1.91
C ALA A 177 -2.18 8.97 -0.98
N ALA A 178 -3.28 8.23 -1.16
CA ALA A 178 -4.47 8.32 -0.30
C ALA A 178 -4.23 7.81 1.13
N TYR A 179 -3.48 6.72 1.29
CA TYR A 179 -3.12 6.19 2.61
C TYR A 179 -2.14 7.13 3.31
N GLY A 180 -1.06 7.50 2.63
CA GLY A 180 -0.02 8.33 3.22
C GLY A 180 -0.37 9.80 3.35
N SER A 181 -1.40 10.32 2.67
CA SER A 181 -1.84 11.72 2.85
C SER A 181 -2.55 11.96 4.18
N GLY A 182 -2.99 10.90 4.87
CA GLY A 182 -3.85 10.99 6.05
C GLY A 182 -5.35 11.04 5.72
N ALA A 183 -5.73 10.98 4.44
CA ALA A 183 -7.13 10.91 4.03
C ALA A 183 -7.81 9.64 4.55
N ALA A 184 -7.12 8.49 4.52
CA ALA A 184 -7.68 7.22 5.02
C ALA A 184 -8.00 7.28 6.52
N LYS A 185 -7.07 7.81 7.31
CA LYS A 185 -7.28 8.04 8.74
C LYS A 185 -8.44 8.99 8.99
N ALA A 186 -8.50 10.12 8.28
CA ALA A 186 -9.59 11.08 8.42
C ALA A 186 -10.96 10.50 8.02
N SER A 187 -10.99 9.67 6.98
CA SER A 187 -12.20 8.96 6.55
C SER A 187 -12.70 8.01 7.63
N TYR A 188 -11.82 7.19 8.20
CA TYR A 188 -12.14 6.23 9.26
C TYR A 188 -12.56 6.92 10.58
N ASP A 189 -11.71 7.81 11.11
CA ASP A 189 -11.92 8.42 12.43
C ASP A 189 -13.18 9.30 12.49
N LYS A 190 -13.57 9.90 11.35
CA LYS A 190 -14.68 10.88 11.27
C LYS A 190 -15.88 10.36 10.47
N GLY A 191 -15.82 9.16 9.92
CA GLY A 191 -16.87 8.61 9.04
C GLY A 191 -17.13 9.45 7.79
N LEU A 192 -16.07 10.03 7.21
CA LEU A 192 -16.16 10.92 6.04
C LEU A 192 -15.86 10.18 4.75
N ARG A 193 -16.61 10.51 3.69
CA ARG A 193 -16.29 10.14 2.31
C ARG A 193 -15.37 11.22 1.72
N ILE A 194 -14.13 10.86 1.39
CA ILE A 194 -13.09 11.83 1.03
C ILE A 194 -12.56 11.55 -0.37
N LEU A 195 -12.44 12.58 -1.20
CA LEU A 195 -11.67 12.51 -2.45
C LEU A 195 -10.25 13.00 -2.19
N ASN A 196 -9.26 12.11 -2.25
CA ASN A 196 -7.85 12.48 -2.27
C ASN A 196 -7.41 12.82 -3.71
N VAL A 197 -6.76 13.97 -3.87
CA VAL A 197 -6.26 14.49 -5.14
C VAL A 197 -4.74 14.71 -5.03
N ASP A 198 -3.97 13.72 -5.45
CA ASP A 198 -2.51 13.75 -5.40
C ASP A 198 -1.96 14.32 -6.70
N ILE A 199 -1.33 15.50 -6.66
CA ILE A 199 -0.81 16.17 -7.85
C ILE A 199 0.71 16.14 -7.82
N GLY A 200 1.27 15.24 -8.62
CA GLY A 200 2.69 15.07 -8.81
C GLY A 200 3.29 15.97 -9.89
N GLY A 201 4.47 15.57 -10.36
CA GLY A 201 5.18 16.29 -11.42
C GLY A 201 4.55 16.13 -12.81
N GLY A 202 4.10 14.93 -13.18
CA GLY A 202 3.57 14.66 -14.52
C GLY A 202 2.09 14.27 -14.57
N THR A 203 1.50 13.92 -13.43
CA THR A 203 0.14 13.37 -13.37
C THR A 203 -0.53 13.71 -12.05
N THR A 204 -1.86 13.69 -12.06
CA THR A 204 -2.72 13.78 -10.89
C THR A 204 -3.37 12.41 -10.67
N LYS A 205 -3.36 11.92 -9.44
CA LYS A 205 -4.10 10.75 -9.00
C LYS A 205 -5.33 11.17 -8.21
N LEU A 206 -6.42 10.47 -8.45
CA LEU A 206 -7.66 10.59 -7.72
C LEU A 206 -7.92 9.29 -6.98
N ALA A 207 -8.29 9.37 -5.71
CA ALA A 207 -8.69 8.21 -4.92
C ALA A 207 -9.89 8.58 -4.05
N MET A 208 -10.96 7.79 -4.17
CA MET A 208 -12.16 7.91 -3.33
C MET A 208 -11.98 7.05 -2.09
N LEU A 209 -12.18 7.63 -0.92
CA LEU A 209 -12.10 6.94 0.37
C LEU A 209 -13.44 6.90 1.08
N GLU A 210 -13.73 5.73 1.65
CA GLU A 210 -14.91 5.45 2.49
C GLU A 210 -14.51 4.44 3.57
N ASP A 211 -14.86 4.73 4.83
CA ASP A 211 -14.46 3.94 6.01
C ASP A 211 -12.96 3.63 6.07
N GLY A 212 -12.13 4.60 5.66
CA GLY A 212 -10.67 4.46 5.60
C GLY A 212 -10.15 3.54 4.50
N ARG A 213 -10.99 3.11 3.55
CA ARG A 213 -10.63 2.25 2.43
C ARG A 213 -10.75 3.00 1.12
N VAL A 214 -9.81 2.76 0.20
CA VAL A 214 -9.93 3.26 -1.17
C VAL A 214 -10.94 2.39 -1.94
N THR A 215 -11.98 3.02 -2.50
CA THR A 215 -13.07 2.33 -3.21
C THR A 215 -13.02 2.52 -4.72
N ALA A 216 -12.40 3.60 -5.20
CA ALA A 216 -12.18 3.87 -6.61
C ALA A 216 -10.94 4.75 -6.80
N THR A 217 -10.29 4.62 -7.95
CA THR A 217 -9.12 5.43 -8.31
C THR A 217 -9.15 5.82 -9.78
N ALA A 218 -8.54 6.95 -10.12
CA ALA A 218 -8.32 7.38 -11.50
C ALA A 218 -7.02 8.21 -11.62
N ALA A 219 -6.53 8.42 -12.83
CA ALA A 219 -5.39 9.29 -13.08
C ALA A 219 -5.53 10.15 -14.34
N LEU A 220 -4.96 11.35 -14.29
CA LEU A 220 -4.95 12.31 -15.39
C LEU A 220 -3.54 12.86 -15.64
N HIS A 221 -3.25 13.24 -16.88
CA HIS A 221 -2.04 13.94 -17.30
C HIS A 221 -2.05 15.43 -16.92
N VAL A 222 -2.19 15.74 -15.63
CA VAL A 222 -2.08 17.10 -15.07
C VAL A 222 -0.96 17.08 -14.03
N GLY A 223 0.05 17.94 -14.12
CA GLY A 223 1.16 17.91 -13.17
C GLY A 223 2.04 19.16 -13.20
N GLY A 224 2.69 19.46 -12.07
CA GLY A 224 3.42 20.72 -11.89
C GLY A 224 4.73 20.83 -12.67
N ARG A 225 5.26 19.74 -13.25
CA ARG A 225 6.60 19.68 -13.86
C ARG A 225 6.62 19.13 -15.28
N LEU A 226 5.47 19.20 -15.95
CA LEU A 226 5.30 18.95 -17.38
C LEU A 226 6.10 19.93 -18.26
N GLN A 227 6.50 21.07 -17.70
CA GLN A 227 7.38 22.06 -18.29
C GLN A 227 8.33 22.56 -17.20
N VAL A 228 9.62 22.73 -17.54
CA VAL A 228 10.65 23.29 -16.66
C VAL A 228 11.49 24.33 -17.42
N THR A 229 11.74 25.49 -16.81
CA THR A 229 12.61 26.55 -17.31
C THR A 229 13.96 26.59 -16.59
N ASP A 230 14.98 27.11 -17.27
CA ASP A 230 16.18 27.63 -16.61
C ASP A 230 15.90 28.97 -15.91
N GLU A 231 16.94 29.54 -15.27
CA GLU A 231 16.86 30.86 -14.61
C GLU A 231 16.57 32.01 -15.59
N ALA A 232 16.85 31.83 -16.89
CA ALA A 232 16.56 32.79 -17.94
C ALA A 232 15.14 32.63 -18.51
N GLY A 233 14.34 31.72 -17.96
CA GLY A 233 12.96 31.46 -18.42
C GLY A 233 12.87 30.63 -19.69
N ARG A 234 13.95 30.00 -20.16
CA ARG A 234 13.94 29.12 -21.33
C ARG A 234 13.54 27.71 -20.94
N ILE A 235 12.64 27.12 -21.72
CA ILE A 235 12.16 25.75 -21.52
C ILE A 235 13.31 24.77 -21.74
N VAL A 236 13.81 24.18 -20.65
CA VAL A 236 14.87 23.15 -20.69
C VAL A 236 14.31 21.73 -20.61
N ARG A 237 13.06 21.58 -20.17
CA ARG A 237 12.32 20.31 -20.21
C ARG A 237 10.87 20.56 -20.60
N LEU A 238 10.36 19.75 -21.52
CA LEU A 238 8.98 19.83 -21.98
C LEU A 238 8.48 18.42 -22.27
N GLU A 239 7.56 17.94 -21.43
CA GLU A 239 6.90 16.66 -21.63
C GLU A 239 5.83 16.77 -22.73
N PRO A 240 5.50 15.69 -23.45
CA PRO A 240 4.44 15.71 -24.48
C PRO A 240 3.11 16.28 -23.96
N ALA A 241 2.69 15.88 -22.75
CA ALA A 241 1.48 16.41 -22.12
C ALA A 241 1.60 17.91 -21.78
N GLY A 242 2.80 18.39 -21.44
CA GLY A 242 3.04 19.83 -21.23
C GLY A 242 2.86 20.65 -22.51
N ARG A 243 3.33 20.11 -23.65
CA ARG A 243 3.10 20.71 -24.97
C ARG A 243 1.61 20.72 -25.34
N GLU A 244 0.88 19.64 -25.03
CA GLU A 244 -0.56 19.57 -25.27
C GLU A 244 -1.34 20.60 -24.44
N HIS A 245 -1.02 20.75 -23.16
CA HIS A 245 -1.61 21.79 -22.30
C HIS A 245 -1.31 23.20 -22.78
N ALA A 246 -0.08 23.45 -23.26
CA ALA A 246 0.27 24.72 -23.88
C ALA A 246 -0.57 25.00 -25.14
N ALA A 247 -0.69 24.01 -26.03
CA ALA A 247 -1.47 24.14 -27.26
C ALA A 247 -2.96 24.41 -26.98
N ARG A 248 -3.54 23.74 -25.98
CA ARG A 248 -4.91 24.00 -25.49
C ARG A 248 -5.08 25.41 -24.93
N ALA A 249 -4.03 25.93 -24.30
CA ALA A 249 -3.95 27.32 -23.87
C ALA A 249 -3.57 28.28 -25.02
N GLY A 250 -3.51 27.84 -26.28
CA GLY A 250 -3.19 28.68 -27.43
C GLY A 250 -1.73 29.12 -27.50
N LEU A 251 -0.81 28.31 -26.98
CA LEU A 251 0.63 28.54 -26.97
C LEU A 251 1.37 27.43 -27.71
N ASP A 252 2.47 27.76 -28.39
CA ASP A 252 3.32 26.77 -29.06
C ASP A 252 4.66 26.63 -28.33
N TRP A 253 4.64 25.89 -27.22
CA TRP A 253 5.85 25.65 -26.44
C TRP A 253 6.78 24.65 -27.14
N ALA A 254 8.06 25.02 -27.21
CA ALA A 254 9.13 24.20 -27.72
C ALA A 254 10.35 24.26 -26.79
N LEU A 255 11.17 23.20 -26.79
CA LEU A 255 12.45 23.21 -26.07
C LEU A 255 13.32 24.37 -26.56
N GLY A 256 13.94 25.08 -25.61
CA GLY A 256 14.77 26.27 -25.84
C GLY A 256 13.99 27.58 -25.98
N ALA A 257 12.67 27.54 -26.21
CA ALA A 257 11.84 28.76 -26.26
C ALA A 257 11.69 29.38 -24.87
N ALA A 258 11.42 30.69 -24.80
CA ALA A 258 11.07 31.34 -23.54
C ALA A 258 9.62 31.02 -23.15
N ALA A 259 9.36 30.76 -21.87
CA ALA A 259 8.01 30.66 -21.31
C ALA A 259 7.78 31.84 -20.34
N GLY A 260 6.91 32.76 -20.73
CA GLY A 260 6.60 33.94 -19.92
C GLY A 260 5.83 33.59 -18.63
N GLY A 261 5.94 34.43 -17.61
CA GLY A 261 5.17 34.28 -16.36
C GLY A 261 3.65 34.28 -16.59
N ASP A 262 3.16 35.10 -17.51
CA ASP A 262 1.74 35.16 -17.85
C ASP A 262 1.26 33.90 -18.60
N GLU A 263 2.13 33.34 -19.46
CA GLU A 263 1.88 32.11 -20.20
C GLU A 263 1.79 30.90 -19.27
N THR A 264 2.76 30.74 -18.38
CA THR A 264 2.77 29.65 -17.38
C THR A 264 1.54 29.72 -16.48
N GLY A 265 1.15 30.93 -16.04
CA GLY A 265 -0.09 31.13 -15.30
C GLY A 265 -1.35 30.77 -16.09
N ARG A 266 -1.40 31.06 -17.40
CA ARG A 266 -2.52 30.70 -18.28
C ARG A 266 -2.65 29.18 -18.43
N VAL A 267 -1.54 28.49 -18.68
CA VAL A 267 -1.51 27.02 -18.78
C VAL A 267 -1.93 26.38 -17.47
N ALA A 268 -1.38 26.85 -16.34
CA ALA A 268 -1.71 26.34 -15.01
C ALA A 268 -3.21 26.51 -14.66
N ARG A 269 -3.82 27.64 -15.02
CA ARG A 269 -5.27 27.85 -14.83
C ARG A 269 -6.11 26.89 -15.69
N ALA A 270 -5.75 26.71 -16.95
CA ALA A 270 -6.44 25.76 -17.83
C ALA A 270 -6.35 24.32 -17.28
N MET A 271 -5.17 23.91 -16.81
CA MET A 271 -4.98 22.60 -16.16
C MET A 271 -5.82 22.44 -14.89
N ALA A 272 -5.95 23.51 -14.08
CA ALA A 272 -6.79 23.50 -12.90
C ALA A 272 -8.28 23.41 -13.25
N ASP A 273 -8.71 24.05 -14.33
CA ASP A 273 -10.08 23.97 -14.85
C ASP A 273 -10.40 22.57 -15.38
N ASP A 274 -9.47 21.94 -16.09
CA ASP A 274 -9.60 20.56 -16.56
C ASP A 274 -9.76 19.58 -15.38
N LEU A 275 -8.98 19.75 -14.31
CA LEU A 275 -9.10 18.93 -13.10
C LEU A 275 -10.44 19.18 -12.37
N ALA A 276 -10.87 20.44 -12.25
CA ALA A 276 -12.16 20.78 -11.64
C ALA A 276 -13.33 20.19 -12.45
N ALA A 277 -13.26 20.21 -13.78
CA ALA A 277 -14.25 19.59 -14.66
C ALA A 277 -14.29 18.07 -14.51
N ALA A 278 -13.12 17.42 -14.41
CA ALA A 278 -13.03 15.97 -14.15
C ALA A 278 -13.69 15.59 -12.82
N VAL A 279 -13.39 16.33 -11.74
CA VAL A 279 -13.96 16.09 -10.40
C VAL A 279 -15.46 16.37 -10.40
N THR A 280 -15.90 17.45 -11.06
CA THR A 280 -17.32 17.80 -11.17
C THR A 280 -18.11 16.74 -11.91
N ALA A 281 -17.58 16.22 -13.03
CA ALA A 281 -18.23 15.14 -13.78
C ALA A 281 -18.43 13.88 -12.92
N ALA A 282 -17.42 13.49 -12.14
CA ALA A 282 -17.51 12.38 -11.20
C ALA A 282 -18.52 12.65 -10.07
N ALA A 283 -18.63 13.90 -9.61
CA ALA A 283 -19.59 14.35 -8.61
C ALA A 283 -21.04 14.22 -9.08
N THR A 284 -21.31 14.63 -10.32
CA THR A 284 -22.65 14.67 -10.92
C THR A 284 -23.03 13.37 -11.63
N GLY A 285 -22.10 12.40 -11.72
CA GLY A 285 -22.30 11.16 -12.48
C GLY A 285 -22.44 11.41 -13.99
N SER A 286 -21.90 12.52 -14.49
CA SER A 286 -21.89 12.85 -15.92
C SER A 286 -20.56 12.46 -16.56
N GLU A 287 -20.52 12.39 -17.89
CA GLU A 287 -19.25 12.19 -18.59
C GLU A 287 -18.38 13.45 -18.52
N PRO A 288 -17.06 13.32 -18.32
CA PRO A 288 -16.13 14.44 -18.48
C PRO A 288 -16.19 15.01 -19.91
N PRO A 289 -16.00 16.33 -20.11
CA PRO A 289 -15.87 16.92 -21.44
C PRO A 289 -14.83 16.18 -22.30
N ALA A 290 -15.03 16.13 -23.61
CA ALA A 290 -14.21 15.31 -24.52
C ALA A 290 -12.71 15.65 -24.44
N GLU A 291 -12.40 16.93 -24.28
CA GLU A 291 -11.05 17.45 -24.08
C GLU A 291 -10.43 17.03 -22.74
N VAL A 292 -11.23 16.92 -21.67
CA VAL A 292 -10.79 16.42 -20.36
C VAL A 292 -10.64 14.91 -20.40
N ARG A 293 -11.54 14.20 -21.09
CA ARG A 293 -11.48 12.74 -21.27
C ARG A 293 -10.15 12.29 -21.90
N ARG A 294 -9.58 13.08 -22.82
CA ARG A 294 -8.28 12.79 -23.44
C ARG A 294 -7.09 12.84 -22.47
N LEU A 295 -7.24 13.52 -21.33
CA LEU A 295 -6.20 13.60 -20.31
C LEU A 295 -6.15 12.37 -19.40
N TYR A 296 -7.18 11.54 -19.42
CA TYR A 296 -7.24 10.36 -18.55
C TYR A 296 -6.22 9.30 -18.97
N LEU A 297 -5.52 8.79 -17.96
CA LEU A 297 -4.53 7.72 -18.05
C LEU A 297 -5.08 6.35 -17.65
N THR A 298 -6.26 6.37 -17.01
CA THR A 298 -7.05 5.22 -16.57
C THR A 298 -8.50 5.53 -16.89
N GLU A 299 -9.41 4.62 -16.57
CA GLU A 299 -10.84 4.92 -16.58
C GLU A 299 -11.16 6.09 -15.64
N PRO A 300 -12.15 6.94 -15.98
CA PRO A 300 -12.69 7.93 -15.06
C PRO A 300 -13.26 7.30 -13.79
N LEU A 301 -13.33 8.10 -12.72
CA LEU A 301 -14.02 7.67 -11.52
C LEU A 301 -15.49 7.38 -11.82
N PRO A 302 -16.08 6.34 -11.19
CA PRO A 302 -17.51 6.12 -11.24
C PRO A 302 -18.24 7.27 -10.55
N ALA A 303 -19.57 7.32 -10.69
CA ALA A 303 -20.39 8.30 -9.98
C ALA A 303 -20.13 8.21 -8.46
N LEU A 304 -19.57 9.28 -7.89
CA LEU A 304 -19.04 9.24 -6.53
C LEU A 304 -20.12 9.40 -5.46
N GLY A 305 -21.30 9.89 -5.83
CA GLY A 305 -22.35 10.23 -4.87
C GLY A 305 -21.91 11.35 -3.93
N ARG A 306 -22.34 11.31 -2.66
CA ARG A 306 -21.99 12.32 -1.67
C ARG A 306 -20.52 12.22 -1.26
N ILE A 307 -19.74 13.28 -1.45
CA ILE A 307 -18.39 13.41 -0.89
C ILE A 307 -18.42 14.53 0.15
N ASP A 308 -17.81 14.28 1.31
CA ASP A 308 -17.79 15.21 2.43
C ASP A 308 -16.65 16.23 2.35
N GLY A 309 -15.61 15.94 1.56
CA GLY A 309 -14.52 16.89 1.32
C GLY A 309 -13.44 16.37 0.37
N VAL A 310 -12.59 17.29 -0.06
CA VAL A 310 -11.42 17.02 -0.89
C VAL A 310 -10.14 17.26 -0.07
N MET A 311 -9.17 16.36 -0.20
CA MET A 311 -7.83 16.52 0.38
C MET A 311 -6.80 16.50 -0.74
N PHE A 312 -5.93 17.50 -0.80
CA PHE A 312 -4.84 17.53 -1.77
C PHE A 312 -3.58 16.87 -1.19
N SER A 313 -2.85 16.15 -2.03
CA SER A 313 -1.55 15.56 -1.73
C SER A 313 -0.58 15.75 -2.91
N GLY A 314 0.68 15.36 -2.73
CA GLY A 314 1.71 15.48 -3.75
C GLY A 314 2.42 16.82 -3.71
N GLY A 315 3.39 17.00 -4.62
CA GLY A 315 4.27 18.16 -4.61
C GLY A 315 3.56 19.49 -4.86
N VAL A 316 2.51 19.49 -5.69
CA VAL A 316 1.75 20.71 -5.96
C VAL A 316 0.83 21.08 -4.79
N ALA A 317 0.43 20.12 -3.96
CA ALA A 317 -0.38 20.40 -2.78
C ALA A 317 0.32 21.29 -1.75
N GLU A 318 1.66 21.31 -1.72
CA GLU A 318 2.41 22.26 -0.87
C GLU A 318 2.01 23.72 -1.18
N TYR A 319 1.79 24.03 -2.46
CA TYR A 319 1.33 25.35 -2.89
C TYR A 319 -0.18 25.55 -2.68
N VAL A 320 -1.00 24.50 -2.85
CA VAL A 320 -2.44 24.57 -2.56
C VAL A 320 -2.67 24.98 -1.10
N TYR A 321 -1.87 24.46 -0.18
CA TYR A 321 -1.97 24.74 1.25
C TYR A 321 -1.08 25.87 1.74
N GLY A 322 -0.28 26.51 0.87
CA GLY A 322 0.62 27.60 1.24
C GLY A 322 1.76 27.19 2.18
N ARG A 323 2.24 25.95 2.07
CA ARG A 323 3.41 25.42 2.79
C ARG A 323 4.73 25.71 2.09
N GLU A 324 4.68 26.06 0.80
CA GLU A 324 5.82 26.41 -0.03
C GLU A 324 5.52 27.68 -0.84
N GLU A 325 6.51 28.54 -0.98
CA GLU A 325 6.41 29.81 -1.71
C GLU A 325 7.50 29.98 -2.78
N ARG A 326 8.55 29.14 -2.74
CA ARG A 326 9.65 29.19 -3.69
C ARG A 326 9.22 28.73 -5.08
N ARG A 327 9.88 29.27 -6.10
CA ARG A 327 9.72 28.89 -7.51
C ARG A 327 10.85 27.94 -7.90
N PHE A 328 10.50 26.86 -8.61
CA PHE A 328 11.47 25.87 -9.11
C PHE A 328 11.55 25.85 -10.64
N GLY A 329 11.18 26.98 -11.28
CA GLY A 329 11.14 27.09 -12.74
C GLY A 329 10.15 26.13 -13.37
N ASP A 330 9.03 25.85 -12.70
CA ASP A 330 8.03 24.90 -13.18
C ASP A 330 6.59 25.43 -12.98
N LEU A 331 5.61 24.62 -13.36
CA LEU A 331 4.19 24.93 -13.22
C LEU A 331 3.64 24.64 -11.82
N GLY A 332 4.45 24.17 -10.87
CA GLY A 332 3.98 23.71 -9.57
C GLY A 332 3.30 24.81 -8.77
N LEU A 333 4.00 25.93 -8.57
CA LEU A 333 3.45 27.10 -7.88
C LEU A 333 2.20 27.68 -8.55
N PRO A 334 2.21 28.02 -9.86
CA PRO A 334 1.02 28.59 -10.48
C PRO A 334 -0.16 27.60 -10.53
N LEU A 335 0.08 26.29 -10.67
CA LEU A 335 -0.98 25.28 -10.65
C LEU A 335 -1.60 25.13 -9.25
N GLY A 336 -0.77 25.09 -8.21
CA GLY A 336 -1.28 24.96 -6.83
C GLY A 336 -2.11 26.18 -6.41
N HIS A 337 -1.67 27.39 -6.77
CA HIS A 337 -2.48 28.60 -6.54
C HIS A 337 -3.80 28.55 -7.32
N ALA A 338 -3.77 28.17 -8.60
CA ALA A 338 -4.99 28.06 -9.39
C ALA A 338 -5.98 27.06 -8.77
N LEU A 339 -5.51 25.89 -8.30
CA LEU A 339 -6.34 24.90 -7.64
C LEU A 339 -6.92 25.39 -6.31
N ARG A 340 -6.11 26.10 -5.51
CA ARG A 340 -6.58 26.75 -4.29
C ARG A 340 -7.70 27.75 -4.58
N ASP A 341 -7.57 28.54 -5.63
CA ASP A 341 -8.60 29.49 -6.04
C ASP A 341 -9.90 28.78 -6.44
N ARG A 342 -9.83 27.64 -7.14
CA ARG A 342 -11.03 26.85 -7.50
C ARG A 342 -11.70 26.24 -6.27
N ALA A 343 -10.92 25.80 -5.28
CA ALA A 343 -11.45 25.33 -4.01
C ALA A 343 -12.13 26.46 -3.22
N ALA A 344 -11.52 27.66 -3.18
CA ALA A 344 -12.06 28.82 -2.47
C ALA A 344 -13.31 29.42 -3.13
N SER A 345 -13.39 29.39 -4.46
CA SER A 345 -14.53 29.93 -5.22
C SER A 345 -15.72 28.97 -5.32
N GLY A 346 -15.55 27.70 -4.92
CA GLY A 346 -16.56 26.65 -5.08
C GLY A 346 -16.63 26.05 -6.49
N ALA A 347 -15.68 26.36 -7.38
CA ALA A 347 -15.54 25.70 -8.67
C ALA A 347 -15.10 24.22 -8.54
N LEU A 348 -14.43 23.89 -7.44
CA LEU A 348 -14.33 22.51 -6.95
C LEU A 348 -15.54 22.24 -6.04
N PRO A 349 -16.36 21.20 -6.30
CA PRO A 349 -17.66 21.04 -5.68
C PRO A 349 -17.64 20.57 -4.21
N TYR A 350 -16.45 20.48 -3.60
CA TYR A 350 -16.25 19.89 -2.28
C TYR A 350 -15.43 20.81 -1.37
N PRO A 351 -15.73 20.86 -0.06
CA PRO A 351 -14.95 21.65 0.87
C PRO A 351 -13.52 21.10 0.97
N LEU A 352 -12.55 22.02 1.02
CA LEU A 352 -11.15 21.69 1.21
C LEU A 352 -10.90 21.25 2.66
N LEU A 353 -10.47 20.01 2.83
CA LEU A 353 -10.07 19.46 4.12
C LEU A 353 -8.67 19.95 4.52
N PRO A 354 -8.36 20.00 5.83
CA PRO A 354 -7.03 20.33 6.31
C PRO A 354 -5.95 19.45 5.68
N ALA A 355 -4.80 20.05 5.40
CA ALA A 355 -3.67 19.35 4.84
C ALA A 355 -3.14 18.26 5.77
N GLY A 356 -3.02 17.04 5.27
CA GLY A 356 -2.20 16.00 5.90
C GLY A 356 -0.77 16.05 5.38
N GLU A 357 -0.28 14.93 4.86
CA GLU A 357 1.05 14.81 4.27
C GLU A 357 0.95 15.14 2.78
N CYS A 358 1.65 16.19 2.33
CA CYS A 358 1.56 16.70 0.95
C CYS A 358 2.58 16.00 0.05
N ILE A 359 3.77 16.58 -0.18
CA ILE A 359 4.79 16.02 -1.08
C ILE A 359 5.28 14.63 -0.65
N ARG A 360 5.01 14.22 0.58
CA ARG A 360 5.43 12.94 1.18
C ARG A 360 4.36 11.85 1.16
N ALA A 361 3.15 12.15 0.68
CA ALA A 361 2.01 11.22 0.75
C ALA A 361 2.36 9.84 0.17
N THR A 362 2.85 9.78 -1.06
CA THR A 362 3.18 8.52 -1.73
C THR A 362 4.28 7.74 -0.99
N ALA A 363 5.35 8.41 -0.54
CA ALA A 363 6.44 7.79 0.20
C ALA A 363 6.00 7.25 1.58
N LEU A 364 5.11 7.97 2.27
CA LEU A 364 4.54 7.49 3.54
C LEU A 364 3.58 6.34 3.30
N GLY A 365 2.72 6.44 2.28
CA GLY A 365 1.82 5.37 1.85
C GLY A 365 2.55 4.10 1.47
N ALA A 366 3.71 4.24 0.80
CA ALA A 366 4.62 3.14 0.49
C ALA A 366 5.03 2.38 1.75
N SER A 367 5.46 3.10 2.77
CA SER A 367 5.81 2.50 4.06
C SER A 367 4.59 1.93 4.78
N GLU A 368 3.40 2.51 4.57
CA GLU A 368 2.15 2.18 5.26
C GLU A 368 1.44 0.94 4.72
N TYR A 369 1.37 0.80 3.40
CA TYR A 369 0.55 -0.21 2.74
C TYR A 369 1.33 -1.48 2.38
N SER A 370 2.64 -1.37 2.10
CA SER A 370 3.37 -2.47 1.47
C SER A 370 3.66 -3.65 2.41
N VAL A 371 3.86 -3.41 3.71
CA VAL A 371 4.33 -4.45 4.64
C VAL A 371 3.21 -4.99 5.53
N GLN A 372 2.89 -6.27 5.35
CA GLN A 372 2.05 -7.06 6.25
C GLN A 372 2.88 -8.08 7.01
N LEU A 373 2.33 -8.61 8.10
CA LEU A 373 2.95 -9.66 8.88
C LEU A 373 1.98 -10.83 8.99
N SER A 374 2.45 -12.04 8.69
CA SER A 374 1.63 -13.24 8.80
C SER A 374 1.14 -13.47 10.23
N GLY A 375 0.15 -14.35 10.37
CA GLY A 375 -0.13 -15.00 11.63
C GLY A 375 1.07 -15.76 12.20
N ASN A 376 1.00 -16.11 13.49
CA ASN A 376 2.00 -16.94 14.17
C ASN A 376 1.75 -18.45 14.04
N THR A 377 0.73 -18.83 13.29
CA THR A 377 0.25 -20.20 13.04
C THR A 377 0.63 -20.69 11.63
N GLY A 378 1.74 -20.22 11.06
CA GLY A 378 2.23 -20.69 9.77
C GLY A 378 2.75 -22.13 9.78
N CYS A 379 2.75 -22.77 8.61
CA CYS A 379 3.38 -24.07 8.36
C CYS A 379 4.50 -23.90 7.33
N VAL A 380 5.75 -24.20 7.71
CA VAL A 380 6.90 -24.17 6.80
C VAL A 380 7.63 -25.51 6.94
N THR A 381 7.90 -26.17 5.82
CA THR A 381 8.62 -27.46 5.76
C THR A 381 10.12 -27.24 5.93
N ASP A 382 10.72 -26.46 5.04
CA ASP A 382 12.14 -26.10 5.02
C ASP A 382 12.29 -24.57 4.91
N PRO A 383 12.51 -23.86 6.03
CA PRO A 383 12.65 -22.41 6.01
C PRO A 383 13.84 -21.91 5.19
N ASP A 384 14.93 -22.66 5.09
CA ASP A 384 16.14 -22.22 4.39
C ASP A 384 15.98 -22.37 2.87
N ALA A 385 15.24 -23.39 2.42
CA ALA A 385 14.89 -23.56 1.01
C ALA A 385 13.81 -22.58 0.55
N LEU A 386 12.83 -22.28 1.41
CA LEU A 386 11.63 -21.51 1.04
C LEU A 386 11.77 -20.00 1.29
N LEU A 387 12.63 -19.56 2.21
CA LEU A 387 12.67 -18.16 2.68
C LEU A 387 14.08 -17.56 2.70
N PRO A 388 14.24 -16.28 2.32
CA PRO A 388 13.21 -15.40 1.76
C PRO A 388 12.88 -15.77 0.30
N ARG A 389 11.67 -15.43 -0.14
CA ARG A 389 11.26 -15.58 -1.56
C ARG A 389 10.85 -14.23 -2.12
N ARG A 390 11.26 -13.94 -3.35
CA ARG A 390 11.00 -12.64 -3.99
C ARG A 390 10.25 -12.79 -5.31
N ASN A 391 9.46 -11.78 -5.64
CA ASN A 391 8.68 -11.63 -6.86
C ASN A 391 7.77 -12.84 -7.12
N LEU A 392 7.16 -13.39 -6.07
CA LEU A 392 6.16 -14.43 -6.22
C LEU A 392 4.91 -13.80 -6.82
N GLN A 393 4.56 -14.19 -8.03
CA GLN A 393 3.29 -13.80 -8.62
C GLN A 393 2.14 -14.40 -7.81
N VAL A 394 1.10 -13.60 -7.59
CA VAL A 394 -0.10 -14.03 -6.87
C VAL A 394 -1.15 -14.54 -7.86
N ALA A 395 -1.59 -15.77 -7.64
CA ALA A 395 -2.74 -16.36 -8.30
C ALA A 395 -3.90 -16.43 -7.30
N ARG A 396 -4.98 -15.70 -7.56
CA ARG A 396 -6.17 -15.70 -6.70
C ARG A 396 -7.34 -16.46 -7.34
N PRO A 397 -7.50 -17.77 -7.09
CA PRO A 397 -8.67 -18.51 -7.53
C PRO A 397 -9.95 -18.01 -6.83
N VAL A 398 -11.07 -18.04 -7.54
CA VAL A 398 -12.39 -17.67 -7.01
C VAL A 398 -13.26 -18.92 -6.95
N TYR A 399 -13.74 -19.25 -5.75
CA TYR A 399 -14.57 -20.42 -5.49
C TYR A 399 -15.61 -20.10 -4.41
N PRO A 400 -16.77 -20.79 -4.41
CA PRO A 400 -17.77 -20.63 -3.36
C PRO A 400 -17.33 -21.29 -2.06
N LEU A 401 -17.59 -20.62 -0.94
CA LEU A 401 -17.46 -21.18 0.41
C LEU A 401 -18.84 -21.29 1.05
N GLY A 402 -19.36 -22.51 1.15
CA GLY A 402 -20.65 -22.82 1.79
C GLY A 402 -20.47 -23.50 3.15
N GLU A 403 -21.56 -24.05 3.71
CA GLU A 403 -21.50 -24.93 4.88
C GLU A 403 -20.64 -26.18 4.62
N ARG A 404 -20.80 -26.74 3.41
CA ARG A 404 -19.97 -27.80 2.84
C ARG A 404 -19.10 -27.23 1.72
N ILE A 405 -17.86 -27.69 1.67
CA ILE A 405 -16.91 -27.30 0.64
C ILE A 405 -16.87 -28.40 -0.43
N ASP A 406 -17.08 -28.00 -1.67
CA ASP A 406 -16.89 -28.86 -2.83
C ASP A 406 -15.41 -28.80 -3.25
N ALA A 407 -14.69 -29.91 -3.00
CA ALA A 407 -13.27 -30.03 -3.31
C ALA A 407 -13.00 -29.88 -4.82
N GLU A 408 -13.90 -30.37 -5.68
CA GLU A 408 -13.73 -30.32 -7.13
C GLU A 408 -13.88 -28.88 -7.65
N ALA A 409 -14.83 -28.12 -7.09
CA ALA A 409 -14.98 -26.70 -7.42
C ALA A 409 -13.73 -25.89 -7.05
N VAL A 410 -13.13 -26.15 -5.88
CA VAL A 410 -11.87 -25.51 -5.46
C VAL A 410 -10.72 -25.91 -6.40
N ALA A 411 -10.57 -27.21 -6.69
CA ALA A 411 -9.53 -27.70 -7.59
C ALA A 411 -9.63 -27.08 -9.00
N ASN A 412 -10.85 -27.00 -9.55
CA ASN A 412 -11.09 -26.40 -10.85
C ASN A 412 -10.80 -24.90 -10.86
N ALA A 413 -11.14 -24.16 -9.81
CA ALA A 413 -10.81 -22.75 -9.67
C ALA A 413 -9.28 -22.53 -9.64
N VAL A 414 -8.55 -23.37 -8.90
CA VAL A 414 -7.07 -23.34 -8.85
C VAL A 414 -6.47 -23.61 -10.22
N ARG A 415 -6.85 -24.71 -10.89
CA ARG A 415 -6.33 -25.05 -12.23
C ARG A 415 -6.63 -23.95 -13.24
N HIS A 416 -7.88 -23.46 -13.27
CA HIS A 416 -8.29 -22.40 -14.18
C HIS A 416 -7.44 -21.14 -14.00
N ARG A 417 -7.17 -20.76 -12.75
CA ARG A 417 -6.37 -19.57 -12.46
C ARG A 417 -4.90 -19.75 -12.86
N LEU A 418 -4.31 -20.90 -12.58
CA LEU A 418 -2.95 -21.21 -13.03
C LEU A 418 -2.81 -21.16 -14.55
N VAL A 419 -3.79 -21.73 -15.28
CA VAL A 419 -3.84 -21.68 -16.74
C VAL A 419 -3.98 -20.26 -17.27
N THR A 420 -4.79 -19.41 -16.63
CA THR A 420 -4.97 -18.00 -17.05
C THR A 420 -3.70 -17.17 -16.92
N LEU A 421 -2.78 -17.60 -16.05
CA LEU A 421 -1.48 -16.95 -15.84
C LEU A 421 -0.34 -17.61 -16.63
N ASP A 422 -0.64 -18.57 -17.51
CA ASP A 422 0.36 -19.35 -18.27
C ASP A 422 1.44 -20.02 -17.37
N LEU A 423 1.08 -20.31 -16.11
CA LEU A 423 2.00 -20.88 -15.12
C LEU A 423 2.35 -22.36 -15.35
N PRO A 424 1.45 -23.22 -15.88
CA PRO A 424 1.80 -24.61 -16.21
C PRO A 424 2.95 -24.73 -17.23
N GLN A 425 3.12 -23.73 -18.09
CA GLN A 425 4.14 -23.72 -19.15
C GLN A 425 5.48 -23.15 -18.65
N THR A 426 5.47 -22.28 -17.65
CA THR A 426 6.68 -21.59 -17.17
C THR A 426 7.38 -22.33 -16.03
N GLY A 427 6.65 -23.13 -15.24
CA GLY A 427 7.20 -23.77 -14.04
C GLY A 427 7.64 -22.78 -12.95
N ALA A 428 7.34 -21.49 -13.10
CA ALA A 428 7.72 -20.45 -12.15
C ALA A 428 7.00 -20.64 -10.81
N ASP A 429 7.64 -20.21 -9.72
CA ASP A 429 7.01 -20.18 -8.40
C ASP A 429 5.84 -19.20 -8.38
N VAL A 430 4.78 -19.56 -7.65
CA VAL A 430 3.55 -18.77 -7.52
C VAL A 430 3.03 -18.85 -6.09
N ALA A 431 2.51 -17.74 -5.57
CA ALA A 431 1.76 -17.70 -4.33
C ALA A 431 0.25 -17.84 -4.64
N LEU A 432 -0.37 -18.90 -4.11
CA LEU A 432 -1.81 -19.08 -4.22
C LEU A 432 -2.51 -18.30 -3.10
N ALA A 433 -3.18 -17.22 -3.45
CA ALA A 433 -3.97 -16.42 -2.52
C ALA A 433 -5.35 -17.04 -2.34
N LEU A 434 -5.58 -17.63 -1.17
CA LEU A 434 -6.77 -18.40 -0.85
C LEU A 434 -7.64 -17.64 0.15
N THR A 435 -8.93 -17.53 -0.15
CA THR A 435 -9.91 -17.02 0.81
C THR A 435 -10.44 -18.16 1.66
N TRP A 436 -10.54 -17.93 2.98
CA TRP A 436 -11.22 -18.81 3.93
C TRP A 436 -12.22 -18.02 4.78
N ALA A 437 -13.43 -18.56 4.91
CA ALA A 437 -14.50 -18.00 5.73
C ALA A 437 -15.33 -19.10 6.38
N GLY A 438 -15.90 -18.79 7.54
CA GLY A 438 -16.72 -19.71 8.33
C GLY A 438 -15.94 -20.64 9.26
N PRO A 439 -16.63 -21.56 9.95
CA PRO A 439 -16.02 -22.39 11.00
C PRO A 439 -14.92 -23.32 10.46
N PRO A 440 -13.77 -23.44 11.14
CA PRO A 440 -12.65 -24.32 10.76
C PRO A 440 -12.89 -25.79 11.17
N SER A 441 -14.05 -26.36 10.83
CA SER A 441 -14.31 -27.78 11.13
C SER A 441 -13.45 -28.69 10.23
N HIS A 442 -13.05 -29.85 10.77
CA HIS A 442 -12.26 -30.83 10.03
C HIS A 442 -12.92 -31.21 8.70
N GLU A 443 -14.25 -31.46 8.67
CA GLU A 443 -15.01 -31.80 7.45
C GLU A 443 -14.82 -30.76 6.34
N ARG A 444 -14.86 -29.47 6.68
CA ARG A 444 -14.67 -28.38 5.72
C ARG A 444 -13.21 -28.29 5.30
N LEU A 445 -12.29 -28.28 6.26
CA LEU A 445 -10.87 -28.10 5.99
C LEU A 445 -10.26 -29.24 5.18
N ILE A 446 -10.65 -30.49 5.42
CA ILE A 446 -10.15 -31.63 4.62
C ILE A 446 -10.67 -31.58 3.17
N ALA A 447 -11.93 -31.17 2.96
CA ALA A 447 -12.47 -30.98 1.62
C ALA A 447 -11.75 -29.85 0.88
N PHE A 448 -11.48 -28.74 1.57
CA PHE A 448 -10.70 -27.62 1.04
C PHE A 448 -9.26 -28.04 0.70
N ALA A 449 -8.57 -28.73 1.60
CA ALA A 449 -7.21 -29.22 1.42
C ALA A 449 -7.11 -30.19 0.22
N ARG A 450 -8.10 -31.09 0.04
CA ARG A 450 -8.20 -31.95 -1.14
C ARG A 450 -8.31 -31.13 -2.43
N GLY A 451 -9.18 -30.13 -2.44
CA GLY A 451 -9.33 -29.24 -3.60
C GLY A 451 -8.04 -28.50 -3.95
N VAL A 452 -7.33 -27.97 -2.96
CA VAL A 452 -6.03 -27.31 -3.16
C VAL A 452 -4.98 -28.29 -3.70
N ARG A 453 -4.83 -29.47 -3.08
CA ARG A 453 -3.92 -30.53 -3.55
C ARG A 453 -4.21 -30.92 -4.99
N ASP A 454 -5.47 -31.25 -5.29
CA ASP A 454 -5.88 -31.74 -6.61
C ASP A 454 -5.76 -30.65 -7.68
N GLY A 455 -5.94 -29.39 -7.30
CA GLY A 455 -5.71 -28.24 -8.16
C GLY A 455 -4.23 -27.99 -8.45
N LEU A 456 -3.33 -28.35 -7.52
CA LEU A 456 -1.88 -28.21 -7.63
C LEU A 456 -1.16 -29.50 -8.06
N ALA A 457 -1.90 -30.58 -8.38
CA ALA A 457 -1.35 -31.92 -8.57
C ALA A 457 -0.16 -31.97 -9.55
N ASP A 458 -0.26 -31.29 -10.70
CA ASP A 458 0.82 -31.26 -11.70
C ASP A 458 2.09 -30.58 -11.17
N ARG A 459 1.94 -29.53 -10.36
CA ARG A 459 3.07 -28.81 -9.76
C ARG A 459 3.73 -29.64 -8.66
N ILE A 460 2.92 -30.28 -7.82
CA ILE A 460 3.40 -31.18 -6.75
C ILE A 460 4.15 -32.36 -7.38
N ALA A 461 3.59 -32.98 -8.43
CA ALA A 461 4.25 -34.08 -9.14
C ALA A 461 5.56 -33.66 -9.81
N ALA A 462 5.66 -32.40 -10.25
CA ALA A 462 6.90 -31.82 -10.78
C ALA A 462 7.92 -31.43 -9.69
N GLY A 463 7.60 -31.60 -8.40
CA GLY A 463 8.46 -31.24 -7.28
C GLY A 463 8.63 -29.73 -7.08
N LEU A 464 7.70 -28.91 -7.61
CA LEU A 464 7.75 -27.46 -7.44
C LEU A 464 7.28 -27.07 -6.03
N PRO A 465 7.91 -26.06 -5.40
CA PRO A 465 7.47 -25.56 -4.10
C PRO A 465 6.04 -25.02 -4.14
N VAL A 466 5.31 -25.22 -3.03
CA VAL A 466 3.93 -24.77 -2.85
C VAL A 466 3.88 -23.63 -1.84
N TYR A 467 3.50 -22.43 -2.31
CA TYR A 467 3.29 -21.25 -1.47
C TYR A 467 1.80 -20.94 -1.38
N LEU A 468 1.22 -21.08 -0.18
CA LEU A 468 -0.17 -20.77 0.11
C LEU A 468 -0.26 -19.58 1.06
N VAL A 469 -1.07 -18.60 0.71
CA VAL A 469 -1.32 -17.41 1.54
C VAL A 469 -2.82 -17.27 1.77
N LEU A 470 -3.25 -17.25 3.02
CA LEU A 470 -4.66 -17.18 3.40
C LEU A 470 -5.03 -15.85 4.05
N ASP A 471 -6.23 -15.37 3.76
CA ASP A 471 -6.82 -14.26 4.52
C ASP A 471 -7.37 -14.72 5.88
N GLY A 472 -7.83 -15.98 5.98
CA GLY A 472 -8.33 -16.60 7.21
C GLY A 472 -7.29 -17.41 7.97
N ASP A 473 -7.44 -17.44 9.30
CA ASP A 473 -6.50 -18.02 10.28
C ASP A 473 -6.61 -19.56 10.37
N VAL A 474 -6.16 -20.26 9.34
CA VAL A 474 -6.19 -21.74 9.25
C VAL A 474 -4.89 -22.34 8.70
N ALA A 475 -3.79 -21.58 8.61
CA ALA A 475 -2.58 -22.01 7.91
C ALA A 475 -1.97 -23.29 8.49
N MET A 476 -1.80 -23.37 9.82
CA MET A 476 -1.21 -24.55 10.48
C MET A 476 -2.05 -25.79 10.22
N THR A 477 -3.38 -25.70 10.36
CA THR A 477 -4.27 -26.84 10.17
C THR A 477 -4.25 -27.29 8.72
N LEU A 478 -4.38 -26.36 7.76
CA LEU A 478 -4.31 -26.68 6.34
C LEU A 478 -2.96 -27.32 5.99
N GLY A 479 -1.85 -26.74 6.47
CA GLY A 479 -0.52 -27.26 6.22
C GLY A 479 -0.30 -28.67 6.76
N ARG A 480 -0.85 -28.99 7.94
CA ARG A 480 -0.83 -30.35 8.50
C ARG A 480 -1.70 -31.32 7.73
N LEU A 481 -2.91 -30.92 7.32
CA LEU A 481 -3.76 -31.76 6.48
C LEU A 481 -3.08 -32.11 5.15
N LEU A 482 -2.47 -31.13 4.50
CA LEU A 482 -1.74 -31.35 3.25
C LEU A 482 -0.56 -32.32 3.45
N ARG A 483 0.26 -32.11 4.48
CA ARG A 483 1.48 -32.90 4.72
C ARG A 483 1.20 -34.28 5.31
N ASP A 484 0.45 -34.32 6.40
CA ASP A 484 0.35 -35.49 7.28
C ASP A 484 -0.80 -36.42 6.87
N GLU A 485 -1.89 -35.88 6.32
CA GLU A 485 -3.08 -36.68 5.94
C GLU A 485 -3.23 -36.90 4.42
N LEU A 486 -2.81 -35.93 3.61
CA LEU A 486 -2.94 -35.97 2.16
C LEU A 486 -1.62 -36.29 1.43
N ASP A 487 -0.54 -36.51 2.18
CA ASP A 487 0.79 -36.92 1.70
C ASP A 487 1.37 -35.99 0.61
N VAL A 488 1.13 -34.69 0.75
CA VAL A 488 1.77 -33.67 -0.09
C VAL A 488 3.24 -33.56 0.31
N GLY A 489 4.09 -34.24 -0.44
CA GLY A 489 5.54 -34.15 -0.33
C GLY A 489 6.11 -32.87 -0.96
N GLY A 490 7.39 -32.62 -0.67
CA GLY A 490 8.13 -31.45 -1.17
C GLY A 490 8.03 -30.20 -0.29
N ASP A 491 8.53 -29.09 -0.80
CA ASP A 491 8.62 -27.84 -0.06
C ASP A 491 7.27 -27.12 -0.02
N LEU A 492 6.70 -27.02 1.18
CA LEU A 492 5.42 -26.38 1.46
C LEU A 492 5.58 -25.20 2.44
N LEU A 493 5.04 -24.05 2.05
CA LEU A 493 4.82 -22.87 2.87
C LEU A 493 3.32 -22.53 2.91
N VAL A 494 2.75 -22.43 4.10
CA VAL A 494 1.37 -21.97 4.33
C VAL A 494 1.41 -20.88 5.40
N ILE A 495 0.97 -19.67 5.04
CA ILE A 495 0.86 -18.53 5.97
C ILE A 495 -0.53 -17.92 5.88
N ASP A 496 -1.00 -17.29 6.95
CA ASP A 496 -2.33 -16.69 7.05
C ASP A 496 -2.30 -15.25 7.57
N GLY A 497 -3.48 -14.63 7.63
CA GLY A 497 -3.68 -13.26 8.11
C GLY A 497 -3.35 -12.18 7.08
N ILE A 498 -3.13 -12.57 5.81
CA ILE A 498 -2.68 -11.68 4.73
C ILE A 498 -3.71 -11.74 3.61
N ALA A 499 -4.28 -10.59 3.27
CA ALA A 499 -5.19 -10.45 2.15
C ALA A 499 -4.44 -9.97 0.91
N LEU A 500 -4.47 -10.77 -0.15
CA LEU A 500 -3.84 -10.47 -1.44
C LEU A 500 -4.90 -10.32 -2.55
N GLN A 501 -4.62 -9.47 -3.52
CA GLN A 501 -5.39 -9.37 -4.75
C GLN A 501 -4.77 -10.22 -5.85
N ASP A 502 -5.59 -10.48 -6.87
CA ASP A 502 -5.12 -11.18 -8.05
C ASP A 502 -4.12 -10.32 -8.83
N PHE A 503 -3.09 -10.94 -9.40
CA PHE A 503 -1.97 -10.26 -10.08
C PHE A 503 -1.08 -9.37 -9.19
N ASP A 504 -1.27 -9.39 -7.87
CA ASP A 504 -0.24 -8.90 -6.97
C ASP A 504 1.05 -9.72 -7.18
N TYR A 505 2.16 -9.15 -6.74
CA TYR A 505 3.41 -9.87 -6.53
C TYR A 505 3.78 -9.70 -5.08
N ILE A 506 4.34 -10.73 -4.45
CA ILE A 506 4.76 -10.65 -3.05
C ILE A 506 6.23 -11.01 -2.88
N ASP A 507 6.85 -10.39 -1.89
CA ASP A 507 8.08 -10.85 -1.28
C ASP A 507 7.76 -11.40 0.11
N ILE A 508 8.33 -12.56 0.44
CA ILE A 508 8.19 -13.22 1.72
C ILE A 508 9.56 -13.21 2.39
N GLY A 509 9.67 -12.55 3.54
CA GLY A 509 10.92 -12.46 4.30
C GLY A 509 11.21 -13.70 5.14
N ARG A 510 12.21 -13.61 6.01
CA ARG A 510 12.60 -14.71 6.93
C ARG A 510 11.66 -14.79 8.14
N ILE A 511 11.58 -15.98 8.74
CA ILE A 511 10.84 -16.19 10.00
C ILE A 511 11.44 -15.33 11.11
N ARG A 512 10.57 -14.62 11.83
CA ARG A 512 10.91 -13.80 12.99
C ARG A 512 10.79 -14.64 14.26
N HIS A 513 11.82 -14.61 15.11
CA HIS A 513 11.77 -15.20 16.45
C HIS A 513 11.70 -14.09 17.50
N PRO A 514 10.95 -14.27 18.61
CA PRO A 514 10.22 -15.49 19.00
C PRO A 514 8.78 -15.59 18.45
N SER A 515 8.25 -14.58 17.74
CA SER A 515 6.85 -14.52 17.28
C SER A 515 6.45 -15.59 16.26
N ARG A 516 7.42 -16.19 15.55
CA ARG A 516 7.25 -17.15 14.44
C ARG A 516 6.44 -16.60 13.27
N THR A 517 6.44 -15.28 13.12
CA THR A 517 5.75 -14.58 12.03
C THR A 517 6.67 -14.36 10.84
N VAL A 518 6.08 -14.15 9.67
CA VAL A 518 6.81 -13.91 8.42
C VAL A 518 6.37 -12.57 7.83
N PRO A 519 7.29 -11.61 7.61
CA PRO A 519 6.95 -10.35 6.96
C PRO A 519 6.68 -10.61 5.48
N VAL A 520 5.57 -10.08 4.97
CA VAL A 520 5.16 -10.19 3.57
C VAL A 520 4.96 -8.80 3.00
N THR A 521 5.62 -8.53 1.89
CA THR A 521 5.48 -7.25 1.19
C THR A 521 4.67 -7.43 -0.07
N ILE A 522 3.61 -6.64 -0.25
CA ILE A 522 2.76 -6.68 -1.43
C ILE A 522 3.22 -5.63 -2.44
N LYS A 523 3.42 -6.07 -3.67
CA LYS A 523 3.73 -5.27 -4.85
C LYS A 523 2.57 -5.40 -5.82
N SER A 524 2.27 -4.32 -6.53
CA SER A 524 1.56 -4.43 -7.80
C SER A 524 2.59 -4.17 -8.88
N LEU A 525 2.79 -5.11 -9.82
CA LEU A 525 3.66 -4.90 -10.97
C LEU A 525 2.80 -4.56 -12.18
N VAL A 526 2.91 -3.32 -12.67
CA VAL A 526 2.56 -2.98 -14.04
C VAL A 526 3.84 -2.50 -14.72
N PHE A 527 4.67 -3.44 -15.16
CA PHE A 527 5.68 -3.15 -16.17
C PHE A 527 4.99 -3.22 -17.54
N GLY A 528 4.23 -2.17 -17.88
CA GLY A 528 3.57 -2.07 -19.18
C GLY A 528 4.55 -1.61 -20.26
N GLN A 529 4.70 -2.40 -21.32
CA GLN A 529 5.14 -1.87 -22.61
C GLN A 529 4.15 -0.79 -23.07
N ASP A 530 4.68 0.30 -23.64
CA ASP A 530 3.88 1.41 -24.17
C ASP A 530 2.89 0.88 -25.23
N PRO A 531 1.56 1.01 -25.02
CA PRO A 531 0.55 0.61 -26.00
C PRO A 531 0.65 1.37 -27.34
N ARG A 532 1.50 2.41 -27.41
CA ARG A 532 1.73 3.24 -28.60
C ARG A 532 3.03 2.89 -29.34
N GLN A 533 3.83 1.95 -28.84
CA GLN A 533 4.96 1.41 -29.61
C GLN A 533 4.46 0.27 -30.49
N SER A 534 4.11 0.58 -31.75
CA SER A 534 4.02 -0.44 -32.79
C SER A 534 5.33 -1.23 -32.85
N PRO A 535 5.29 -2.56 -33.03
CA PRO A 535 6.50 -3.35 -33.27
C PRO A 535 7.06 -2.96 -34.65
N ALA A 536 7.97 -1.99 -34.67
CA ALA A 536 8.74 -1.65 -35.85
C ALA A 536 10.09 -2.38 -35.75
N ASN A 537 10.20 -3.47 -36.50
CA ASN A 537 11.42 -4.16 -36.93
C ASN A 537 12.59 -4.24 -35.93
N LEU A 538 12.71 -5.38 -35.26
CA LEU A 538 13.97 -6.13 -35.15
C LEU A 538 13.67 -7.63 -35.21
#